data_AF-A0AAN3H526-F1
#
_entry.id   AF-A0AAN3H526-F1
#
_cell.length_a   1.000
_cell.length_b   1.000
_cell.length_c   1.000
_cell.angle_alpha   90.00
_cell.angle_beta   90.00
_cell.angle_gamma   90.00
#
_symmetry.space_group_name_H-M   'P 1'
#
loop_
_entity.id
_entity.type
_entity.pdbx_description
1 polymer ?
#
loop_
_entity_poly.entity_id
_entity_poly.type
_entity_poly.pdbx_seq_one_letter_code
_entity_poly.pdbx_strand_id
1 'polypeptide(L)'
;MSRKYLIRITELERLLSEQAEALRQKDQQLSLVEETEAFLRSALARAEEKIEEEEREIEHLRAQIEKLRRMLFGTRSEKLQREVEQAEAQLKQREQESDRYSGREDDPQVPRQLRQSRHRRPLPAHLPREIHRLEPEESCCPECGSELDYLGEVSAEQLELVSSALKVIRTVRVKKACTKCDCIVEAPAPSRPIERGIAGSGLLARVLTGKYCEHLPLYRQSEIFARQGIELSRALLSNWVDACCQLMTLLNDTLY
;
A
#
# COMPACT_ATOMS: atom_id res chain seq x y z
N MET A 1 -11.78 26.92 -99.90
CA MET A 1 -11.70 26.44 -98.50
C MET A 1 -11.25 27.59 -97.61
N SER A 2 -12.08 28.06 -96.67
CA SER A 2 -11.79 29.28 -95.91
C SER A 2 -10.60 29.09 -94.96
N ARG A 3 -9.68 30.07 -94.90
CA ARG A 3 -8.46 30.09 -94.05
C ARG A 3 -8.73 29.70 -92.58
N LYS A 4 -9.95 29.93 -92.10
CA LYS A 4 -10.45 29.51 -90.77
C LYS A 4 -10.49 27.99 -90.57
N TYR A 5 -10.77 27.19 -91.61
CA TYR A 5 -10.82 25.73 -91.52
C TYR A 5 -9.43 25.11 -91.41
N LEU A 6 -8.46 25.63 -92.17
CA LEU A 6 -7.07 25.18 -92.10
C LEU A 6 -6.47 25.41 -90.71
N ILE A 7 -6.72 26.59 -90.11
CA ILE A 7 -6.29 26.91 -88.74
C ILE A 7 -6.89 25.93 -87.73
N ARG A 8 -8.19 25.61 -87.88
CA ARG A 8 -8.86 24.68 -86.97
C ARG A 8 -8.38 23.24 -87.12
N ILE A 9 -8.02 22.80 -88.32
CA ILE A 9 -7.42 21.48 -88.55
C ILE A 9 -6.04 21.41 -87.88
N THR A 10 -5.18 22.40 -88.07
CA THR A 10 -3.85 22.43 -87.43
C THR A 10 -3.93 22.49 -85.91
N GLU A 11 -4.95 23.15 -85.36
CA GLU A 11 -5.18 23.22 -83.92
C GLU A 11 -5.68 21.89 -83.36
N LEU A 12 -6.56 21.18 -84.09
CA LEU A 12 -7.00 19.83 -83.73
C LEU A 12 -5.87 18.80 -83.83
N GLU A 13 -5.01 18.89 -84.85
CA GLU A 13 -3.83 18.03 -84.99
C GLU A 13 -2.86 18.24 -83.81
N ARG A 14 -2.63 19.50 -83.40
CA ARG A 14 -1.82 19.81 -82.20
C ARG A 14 -2.43 19.23 -80.93
N LEU A 15 -3.74 19.37 -80.74
CA LEU A 15 -4.44 18.82 -79.57
C LEU A 15 -4.39 17.28 -79.56
N LEU A 16 -4.52 16.64 -80.73
CA LEU A 16 -4.38 15.19 -80.86
C LEU A 16 -2.94 14.72 -80.57
N SER A 17 -1.91 15.45 -81.02
CA SER A 17 -0.53 15.11 -80.68
C SER A 17 -0.25 15.27 -79.19
N GLU A 18 -0.77 16.32 -78.56
CA GLU A 18 -0.63 16.55 -77.11
C GLU A 18 -1.34 15.46 -76.30
N GLN A 19 -2.54 15.04 -76.72
CA GLN A 19 -3.25 13.93 -76.08
C GLN A 19 -2.51 12.59 -76.26
N ALA A 20 -1.93 12.33 -77.43
CA ALA A 20 -1.15 11.12 -77.68
C ALA A 20 0.16 11.09 -76.87
N GLU A 21 0.80 12.24 -76.63
CA GLU A 21 1.95 12.36 -75.73
C GLU A 21 1.54 12.14 -74.27
N ALA A 22 0.42 12.73 -73.83
CA ALA A 22 -0.10 12.54 -72.48
C ALA A 22 -0.50 11.08 -72.18
N LEU A 23 -1.09 10.37 -73.16
CA LEU A 23 -1.39 8.94 -73.04
C LEU A 23 -0.10 8.11 -72.92
N ARG A 24 0.92 8.37 -73.75
CA ARG A 24 2.22 7.70 -73.65
C ARG A 24 2.90 7.93 -72.31
N GLN A 25 2.83 9.14 -71.75
CA GLN A 25 3.35 9.44 -70.41
C GLN A 25 2.59 8.67 -69.33
N LYS A 26 1.26 8.57 -69.42
CA LYS A 26 0.45 7.79 -68.49
C LYS A 26 0.75 6.30 -68.57
N ASP A 27 0.91 5.75 -69.77
CA ASP A 27 1.26 4.34 -69.96
C ASP A 27 2.64 4.03 -69.35
N GLN A 28 3.61 4.94 -69.50
CA GLN A 28 4.91 4.82 -68.85
C GLN A 28 4.84 4.94 -67.31
N GLN A 29 3.95 5.79 -66.79
CA GLN A 29 3.71 5.89 -65.35
C GLN A 29 3.03 4.62 -64.81
N LEU A 30 2.06 4.07 -65.54
CA LEU A 30 1.38 2.83 -65.19
C LEU A 30 2.35 1.65 -65.13
N SER A 31 3.23 1.52 -66.12
CA SER A 31 4.24 0.45 -66.12
C SER A 31 5.19 0.55 -64.91
N LEU A 32 5.61 1.77 -64.54
CA LEU A 32 6.45 1.98 -63.37
C LEU A 32 5.72 1.61 -62.07
N VAL A 33 4.43 1.97 -61.96
CA VAL A 33 3.61 1.62 -60.79
C VAL A 33 3.46 0.10 -60.68
N GLU A 34 3.18 -0.60 -61.78
CA GLU A 34 3.06 -2.06 -61.80
C GLU A 34 4.36 -2.76 -61.35
N GLU A 35 5.52 -2.27 -61.81
CA GLU A 35 6.84 -2.78 -61.37
C GLU A 35 7.06 -2.55 -59.87
N THR A 36 6.72 -1.37 -59.36
CA THR A 36 6.85 -1.07 -57.92
C THR A 36 5.87 -1.87 -57.07
N GLU A 37 4.65 -2.10 -57.54
CA GLU A 37 3.64 -2.90 -56.83
C GLU A 37 4.07 -4.37 -56.77
N ALA A 38 4.60 -4.92 -57.87
CA ALA A 38 5.16 -6.27 -57.88
C ALA A 38 6.34 -6.40 -56.91
N PHE A 39 7.24 -5.41 -56.88
CA PHE A 39 8.35 -5.38 -55.92
C PHE A 39 7.85 -5.34 -54.47
N LEU A 40 6.93 -4.42 -54.14
CA LEU A 40 6.37 -4.29 -52.80
C LEU A 40 5.62 -5.55 -52.35
N ARG A 41 4.84 -6.18 -53.23
CA ARG A 41 4.18 -7.46 -52.94
C ARG A 41 5.19 -8.56 -52.62
N SER A 42 6.29 -8.63 -53.37
CA SER A 42 7.35 -9.62 -53.10
C SER A 42 8.08 -9.34 -51.77
N ALA A 43 8.26 -8.07 -51.42
CA ALA A 43 8.90 -7.66 -50.17
C ALA A 43 8.00 -7.95 -48.96
N LEU A 44 6.68 -7.70 -49.08
CA LEU A 44 5.69 -8.03 -48.06
C LEU A 44 5.62 -9.54 -47.81
N ALA A 45 5.53 -10.35 -48.87
CA ALA A 45 5.51 -11.81 -48.72
C ALA A 45 6.76 -12.35 -47.98
N ARG A 46 7.95 -11.81 -48.27
CA ARG A 46 9.19 -12.16 -47.55
C ARG A 46 9.20 -11.70 -46.11
N ALA A 47 8.55 -10.57 -45.80
CA ALA A 47 8.45 -10.07 -44.44
C ALA A 47 7.47 -10.91 -43.62
N GLU A 48 6.32 -11.28 -44.21
CA GLU A 48 5.33 -12.16 -43.61
C GLU A 48 5.93 -13.54 -43.29
N GLU A 49 6.67 -14.14 -44.22
CA GLU A 49 7.35 -15.42 -44.01
C GLU A 49 8.34 -15.36 -42.82
N LYS A 50 9.11 -14.28 -42.70
CA LYS A 50 10.02 -14.08 -41.56
C LYS A 50 9.29 -13.91 -40.23
N ILE A 51 8.18 -13.17 -40.23
CA ILE A 51 7.37 -13.00 -39.01
C ILE A 51 6.84 -14.35 -38.56
N GLU A 52 6.32 -15.18 -39.47
CA GLU A 52 5.85 -16.53 -39.13
C GLU A 52 6.98 -17.42 -38.58
N GLU A 53 8.18 -17.34 -39.14
CA GLU A 53 9.35 -18.07 -38.63
C GLU A 53 9.73 -17.64 -37.21
N GLU A 54 9.83 -16.32 -36.98
CA GLU A 54 10.15 -15.75 -35.67
C GLU A 54 9.07 -16.07 -34.62
N GLU A 55 7.78 -16.03 -35.00
CA GLU A 55 6.68 -16.40 -34.10
C GLU A 55 6.77 -17.87 -33.67
N ARG A 56 7.06 -18.79 -34.60
CA ARG A 56 7.28 -20.22 -34.29
C ARG A 56 8.47 -20.41 -33.36
N GLU A 57 9.55 -19.66 -33.55
CA GLU A 57 10.73 -19.72 -32.68
C GLU A 57 10.41 -19.19 -31.27
N ILE A 58 9.66 -18.10 -31.17
CA ILE A 58 9.18 -17.54 -29.88
C ILE A 58 8.33 -18.56 -29.14
N GLU A 59 7.38 -19.22 -29.81
CA GLU A 59 6.55 -20.27 -29.20
C GLU A 59 7.40 -21.44 -28.70
N HIS A 60 8.36 -21.88 -29.51
CA HIS A 60 9.28 -22.97 -29.14
C HIS A 60 10.11 -22.61 -27.90
N LEU A 61 10.72 -21.42 -27.87
CA LEU A 61 11.53 -20.96 -26.75
C LEU A 61 10.69 -20.75 -25.49
N ARG A 62 9.45 -20.23 -25.62
CA ARG A 62 8.50 -20.12 -24.50
C ARG A 62 8.18 -21.47 -23.89
N ALA A 63 7.90 -22.48 -24.72
CA ALA A 63 7.63 -23.85 -24.26
C ALA A 63 8.85 -24.46 -23.54
N GLN A 64 10.07 -24.21 -24.05
CA GLN A 64 11.31 -24.64 -23.38
C GLN A 64 11.50 -23.96 -22.02
N ILE A 65 11.29 -22.64 -21.93
CA ILE A 65 11.38 -21.89 -20.68
C ILE A 65 10.35 -22.41 -19.67
N GLU A 66 9.12 -22.66 -20.09
CA GLU A 66 8.09 -23.20 -19.20
C GLU A 66 8.46 -24.59 -18.69
N LYS A 67 8.97 -25.47 -19.56
CA LYS A 67 9.48 -26.79 -19.16
C LYS A 67 10.63 -26.69 -18.16
N LEU A 68 11.61 -25.82 -18.41
CA LEU A 68 12.74 -25.58 -17.49
C LEU A 68 12.26 -24.99 -16.17
N ARG A 69 11.31 -24.05 -16.19
CA ARG A 69 10.70 -23.48 -14.98
C ARG A 69 9.99 -24.56 -14.17
N ARG A 70 9.22 -25.45 -14.80
CA ARG A 70 8.59 -26.59 -14.12
C ARG A 70 9.63 -27.57 -13.55
N MET A 71 10.73 -27.82 -14.25
CA MET A 71 11.82 -28.68 -13.75
C MET A 71 12.58 -28.07 -12.56
N LEU A 72 12.87 -26.76 -12.59
CA LEU A 72 13.65 -26.07 -11.57
C LEU A 72 12.82 -25.67 -10.34
N PHE A 73 11.58 -25.23 -10.58
CA PHE A 73 10.72 -24.66 -9.55
C PHE A 73 9.45 -25.46 -9.28
N GLY A 74 9.01 -26.37 -10.15
CA GLY A 74 7.75 -27.12 -9.94
C GLY A 74 7.82 -28.06 -8.73
N THR A 75 8.74 -29.02 -8.74
CA THR A 75 8.93 -29.97 -7.63
C THR A 75 9.51 -29.30 -6.38
N ARG A 76 10.33 -28.27 -6.54
CA ARG A 76 10.86 -27.48 -5.41
C ARG A 76 9.81 -26.58 -4.78
N SER A 77 8.90 -25.97 -5.55
CA SER A 77 7.86 -25.09 -5.02
C SER A 77 6.83 -25.87 -4.22
N GLU A 78 6.36 -27.03 -4.71
CA GLU A 78 5.41 -27.84 -3.94
C GLU A 78 6.03 -28.45 -2.67
N LYS A 79 7.29 -28.93 -2.76
CA LYS A 79 8.00 -29.46 -1.59
C LYS A 79 8.32 -28.36 -0.59
N LEU A 80 8.82 -27.21 -1.06
CA LEU A 80 9.12 -26.05 -0.21
C LEU A 80 7.84 -25.48 0.41
N GLN A 81 6.72 -25.46 -0.31
CA GLN A 81 5.44 -25.00 0.21
C GLN A 81 4.91 -25.95 1.30
N ARG A 82 5.05 -27.26 1.13
CA ARG A 82 4.76 -28.25 2.20
C ARG A 82 5.72 -28.14 3.38
N GLU A 83 7.01 -27.94 3.14
CA GLU A 83 8.01 -27.73 4.19
C GLU A 83 7.76 -26.42 4.96
N VAL A 84 7.34 -25.36 4.27
CA VAL A 84 6.93 -24.07 4.86
C VAL A 84 5.66 -24.23 5.68
N GLU A 85 4.61 -24.89 5.16
CA GLU A 85 3.39 -25.17 5.93
C GLU A 85 3.68 -26.00 7.18
N GLN A 86 4.55 -27.02 7.07
CA GLN A 86 4.99 -27.81 8.23
C GLN A 86 5.79 -26.97 9.23
N ALA A 87 6.69 -26.10 8.75
CA ALA A 87 7.48 -25.21 9.60
C ALA A 87 6.60 -24.16 10.28
N GLU A 88 5.60 -23.60 9.59
CA GLU A 88 4.61 -22.67 10.15
C GLU A 88 3.72 -23.35 11.19
N ALA A 89 3.30 -24.60 10.96
CA ALA A 89 2.55 -25.38 11.94
C ALA A 89 3.38 -25.68 13.20
N GLN A 90 4.66 -26.04 13.03
CA GLN A 90 5.58 -26.25 14.15
C GLN A 90 5.89 -24.94 14.89
N LEU A 91 6.01 -23.81 14.18
CA LEU A 91 6.14 -22.48 14.78
C LEU A 91 4.93 -22.14 15.62
N LYS A 92 3.70 -22.33 15.10
CA LYS A 92 2.46 -22.12 15.87
C LYS A 92 2.39 -23.01 17.11
N GLN A 93 2.78 -24.27 17.02
CA GLN A 93 2.84 -25.18 18.17
C GLN A 93 3.85 -24.69 19.21
N ARG A 94 5.06 -24.31 18.78
CA ARG A 94 6.09 -23.78 19.69
C ARG A 94 5.73 -22.42 20.27
N GLU A 95 5.02 -21.58 19.55
CA GLU A 95 4.45 -20.33 20.06
C GLU A 95 3.40 -20.63 21.13
N GLN A 96 2.50 -21.60 20.91
CA GLN A 96 1.53 -22.04 21.91
C GLN A 96 2.19 -22.67 23.15
N GLU A 97 3.25 -23.46 22.96
CA GLU A 97 4.04 -24.05 24.06
C GLU A 97 4.88 -23.01 24.79
N SER A 98 5.44 -22.02 24.10
CA SER A 98 6.15 -20.88 24.69
C SER A 98 5.19 -19.93 25.40
N ASP A 99 3.98 -19.72 24.89
CA ASP A 99 2.91 -19.01 25.59
C ASP A 99 2.47 -19.77 26.86
N ARG A 100 2.55 -21.11 26.86
CA ARG A 100 2.37 -21.93 28.07
C ARG A 100 3.55 -21.88 29.04
N TYR A 101 4.79 -21.79 28.54
CA TYR A 101 6.00 -21.82 29.37
C TYR A 101 6.43 -20.44 29.91
N SER A 102 6.07 -19.35 29.22
CA SER A 102 6.32 -17.97 29.68
C SER A 102 5.32 -17.45 30.73
N GLY A 103 4.31 -18.26 31.08
CA GLY A 103 3.33 -17.96 32.12
C GLY A 103 3.45 -18.93 33.29
N ARG A 104 3.78 -18.41 34.47
CA ARG A 104 3.46 -19.05 35.74
C ARG A 104 1.98 -19.48 35.72
N GLU A 105 1.75 -20.78 35.94
CA GLU A 105 0.49 -21.46 36.28
C GLU A 105 -0.79 -20.89 35.65
N ASP A 106 -1.17 -21.45 34.50
CA ASP A 106 -2.49 -21.27 33.87
C ASP A 106 -3.41 -22.41 34.40
N ASP A 107 -4.09 -22.14 35.52
CA ASP A 107 -5.05 -23.09 36.11
C ASP A 107 -6.35 -23.12 35.25
N PRO A 108 -6.69 -24.24 34.59
CA PRO A 108 -7.79 -24.31 33.62
C PRO A 108 -9.19 -24.08 34.22
N GLN A 109 -9.30 -23.98 35.54
CA GLN A 109 -10.56 -23.81 36.27
C GLN A 109 -11.02 -22.34 36.39
N VAL A 110 -10.21 -21.36 35.96
CA VAL A 110 -10.54 -19.93 36.11
C VAL A 110 -11.20 -19.37 34.83
N PRO A 111 -12.45 -18.85 34.91
CA PRO A 111 -13.14 -18.22 33.78
C PRO A 111 -12.28 -17.14 33.10
N ARG A 112 -12.34 -17.06 31.77
CA ARG A 112 -11.56 -16.11 30.93
C ARG A 112 -11.65 -14.64 31.39
N GLN A 113 -12.75 -14.28 32.04
CA GLN A 113 -13.04 -12.94 32.58
C GLN A 113 -12.24 -12.61 33.86
N LEU A 114 -11.72 -13.61 34.57
CA LEU A 114 -10.88 -13.49 35.77
C LEU A 114 -9.38 -13.63 35.47
N ARG A 115 -9.01 -13.94 34.22
CA ARG A 115 -7.61 -13.91 33.78
C ARG A 115 -7.16 -12.46 33.78
N GLN A 116 -6.39 -12.09 34.80
CA GLN A 116 -5.84 -10.74 34.95
C GLN A 116 -5.25 -10.31 33.62
N SER A 117 -5.82 -9.26 33.03
CA SER A 117 -5.32 -8.68 31.80
C SER A 117 -3.83 -8.41 31.99
N ARG A 118 -2.98 -9.07 31.19
CA ARG A 118 -1.52 -8.89 31.17
C ARG A 118 -1.20 -7.43 31.49
N HIS A 119 -0.63 -7.16 32.67
CA HIS A 119 -0.28 -5.80 33.06
C HIS A 119 0.63 -5.24 31.96
N ARG A 120 0.18 -4.14 31.33
CA ARG A 120 0.96 -3.48 30.29
C ARG A 120 2.30 -3.11 30.89
N ARG A 121 3.39 -3.51 30.22
CA ARG A 121 4.72 -3.07 30.63
C ARG A 121 4.73 -1.53 30.60
N PRO A 122 5.16 -0.87 31.68
CA PRO A 122 5.26 0.58 31.69
C PRO A 122 6.27 1.04 30.64
N LEU A 123 6.06 2.22 30.07
CA LEU A 123 7.02 2.79 29.12
C LEU A 123 8.34 3.11 29.83
N PRO A 124 9.49 3.01 29.13
CA PRO A 124 10.79 3.19 29.75
C PRO A 124 10.92 4.50 30.55
N ALA A 125 11.52 4.43 31.74
CA ALA A 125 11.67 5.58 32.63
C ALA A 125 12.61 6.67 32.08
N HIS A 126 13.56 6.29 31.23
CA HIS A 126 14.56 7.21 30.67
C HIS A 126 14.00 8.17 29.60
N LEU A 127 12.81 7.91 29.06
CA LEU A 127 12.21 8.76 28.04
C LEU A 127 11.63 10.04 28.67
N PRO A 128 11.79 11.21 28.01
CA PRO A 128 11.24 12.46 28.50
C PRO A 128 9.71 12.38 28.57
N ARG A 129 9.13 12.83 29.68
CA ARG A 129 7.68 12.83 29.93
C ARG A 129 7.12 14.25 29.85
N GLU A 130 6.19 14.46 28.93
CA GLU A 130 5.38 15.67 28.87
C GLU A 130 4.03 15.39 29.54
N ILE A 131 3.69 16.17 30.57
CA ILE A 131 2.49 15.94 31.36
C ILE A 131 1.44 16.98 30.98
N HIS A 132 0.31 16.50 30.44
CA HIS A 132 -0.87 17.33 30.21
C HIS A 132 -1.91 17.02 31.29
N ARG A 133 -2.12 17.97 32.20
CA ARG A 133 -3.19 17.91 33.20
C ARG A 133 -4.45 18.52 32.59
N LEU A 134 -5.52 17.73 32.54
CA LEU A 134 -6.84 18.13 32.05
C LEU A 134 -7.79 18.22 33.24
N GLU A 135 -8.30 19.42 33.46
CA GLU A 135 -9.38 19.71 34.40
C GLU A 135 -10.74 19.44 33.72
N PRO A 136 -11.77 19.02 34.48
CA PRO A 136 -13.13 18.96 33.96
C PRO A 136 -13.61 20.35 33.51
N GLU A 137 -14.43 20.39 32.47
CA GLU A 137 -14.97 21.63 31.90
C GLU A 137 -15.97 22.29 32.84
N GLU A 138 -16.67 21.48 33.62
CA GLU A 138 -17.66 21.92 34.59
C GLU A 138 -16.99 22.49 35.85
N SER A 139 -17.24 23.77 36.12
CA SER A 139 -16.83 24.42 37.36
C SER A 139 -17.72 24.08 38.56
N CYS A 140 -18.92 23.55 38.30
CA CYS A 140 -19.93 23.22 39.31
C CYS A 140 -20.65 21.92 38.94
N CYS A 141 -21.24 21.25 39.94
CA CYS A 141 -21.93 19.98 39.72
C CYS A 141 -23.09 20.12 38.71
N PRO A 142 -23.15 19.29 37.66
CA PRO A 142 -24.21 19.40 36.64
C PRO A 142 -25.60 19.05 37.17
N GLU A 143 -25.70 18.25 38.24
CA GLU A 143 -26.99 17.84 38.82
C GLU A 143 -27.56 18.82 39.85
N CYS A 144 -26.72 19.44 40.68
CA CYS A 144 -27.19 20.24 41.83
C CYS A 144 -26.53 21.62 41.96
N GLY A 145 -25.59 21.96 41.08
CA GLY A 145 -24.95 23.28 41.02
C GLY A 145 -23.97 23.60 42.16
N SER A 146 -23.65 22.66 43.06
CA SER A 146 -22.68 22.90 44.13
C SER A 146 -21.22 22.76 43.67
N GLU A 147 -20.30 23.15 44.55
CA GLU A 147 -18.85 23.05 44.34
C GLU A 147 -18.39 21.58 44.20
N LEU A 148 -17.31 21.39 43.45
CA LEU A 148 -16.70 20.11 43.12
C LEU A 148 -15.34 20.01 43.80
N ASP A 149 -15.16 18.98 44.62
CA ASP A 149 -13.90 18.71 45.32
C ASP A 149 -13.06 17.67 44.60
N TYR A 150 -11.73 17.73 44.79
CA TYR A 150 -10.81 16.77 44.19
C TYR A 150 -11.06 15.34 44.73
N LEU A 151 -11.28 14.40 43.82
CA LEU A 151 -11.46 12.98 44.15
C LEU A 151 -10.20 12.16 43.81
N GLY A 152 -9.58 12.43 42.66
CA GLY A 152 -8.43 11.66 42.20
C GLY A 152 -8.00 11.99 40.79
N GLU A 153 -7.03 11.24 40.28
CA GLU A 153 -6.49 11.43 38.93
C GLU A 153 -6.44 10.09 38.18
N VAL A 154 -6.78 10.11 36.89
CA VAL A 154 -6.56 8.99 35.98
C VAL A 154 -5.52 9.39 34.96
N SER A 155 -4.38 8.69 34.95
CA SER A 155 -3.32 8.96 33.99
C SER A 155 -3.20 7.89 32.91
N ALA A 156 -2.98 8.31 31.67
CA ALA A 156 -2.67 7.46 30.53
C ALA A 156 -1.39 7.94 29.84
N GLU A 157 -0.47 7.01 29.57
CA GLU A 157 0.77 7.30 28.86
C GLU A 157 0.67 6.87 27.38
N GLN A 158 1.28 7.67 26.49
CA GLN A 158 1.43 7.40 25.07
C GLN A 158 2.86 7.68 24.64
N LEU A 159 3.39 6.87 23.74
CA LEU A 159 4.68 7.05 23.10
C LEU A 159 4.49 7.86 21.80
N GLU A 160 5.15 9.01 21.74
CA GLU A 160 5.06 9.95 20.61
C GLU A 160 6.45 10.19 20.03
N LEU A 161 6.52 10.40 18.72
CA LEU A 161 7.73 10.83 18.03
C LEU A 161 7.61 12.31 17.64
N VAL A 162 8.45 13.17 18.22
CA VAL A 162 8.51 14.61 17.90
C VAL A 162 9.92 14.98 17.49
N SER A 163 10.07 15.56 16.29
CA SER A 163 11.37 15.99 15.76
C SER A 163 12.45 14.89 15.79
N SER A 164 12.06 13.65 15.47
CA SER A 164 12.90 12.43 15.54
C SER A 164 13.32 11.97 16.95
N ALA A 165 12.80 12.58 18.01
CA ALA A 165 12.99 12.15 19.38
C ALA A 165 11.73 11.48 19.93
N LEU A 166 11.89 10.34 20.61
CA LEU A 166 10.81 9.65 21.28
C LEU A 166 10.56 10.29 22.65
N LYS A 167 9.29 10.60 22.92
CA LYS A 167 8.83 11.14 24.20
C LYS A 167 7.57 10.41 24.66
N VAL A 168 7.31 10.47 25.95
CA VAL A 168 6.08 9.94 26.55
C VAL A 168 5.16 11.11 26.85
N ILE A 169 3.98 11.12 26.24
CA ILE A 169 2.90 12.06 26.59
C ILE A 169 2.06 11.39 27.67
N ARG A 170 2.06 11.97 28.87
CA ARG A 170 1.24 11.52 30.01
C ARG A 170 0.06 12.46 30.17
N THR A 171 -1.12 12.02 29.75
CA THR A 171 -2.37 12.75 29.99
C THR A 171 -2.91 12.37 31.35
N VAL A 172 -3.08 13.35 32.24
CA VAL A 172 -3.65 13.21 33.57
C VAL A 172 -5.02 13.88 33.55
N ARG A 173 -6.08 13.11 33.77
CA ARG A 173 -7.45 13.62 33.84
C ARG A 173 -7.88 13.67 35.30
N VAL A 174 -8.20 14.86 35.78
CA VAL A 174 -8.63 15.08 37.16
C VAL A 174 -10.09 14.65 37.29
N LYS A 175 -10.37 13.90 38.35
CA LYS A 175 -11.71 13.54 38.81
C LYS A 175 -12.09 14.44 39.96
N LYS A 176 -13.25 15.07 39.87
CA LYS A 176 -13.85 15.81 40.97
C LYS A 176 -15.17 15.18 41.36
N ALA A 177 -15.51 15.25 42.64
CA ALA A 177 -16.76 14.75 43.17
C ALA A 177 -17.53 15.88 43.84
N CYS A 178 -18.84 15.87 43.67
CA CYS A 178 -19.75 16.77 44.36
C CYS A 178 -19.96 16.30 45.81
N THR A 179 -19.80 17.21 46.78
CA THR A 179 -19.98 16.91 48.21
C THR A 179 -21.43 16.68 48.64
N LYS A 180 -22.41 17.12 47.84
CA LYS A 180 -23.85 17.03 48.18
C LYS A 180 -24.59 15.83 47.58
N CYS A 181 -24.27 15.43 46.36
CA CYS A 181 -24.99 14.37 45.63
C CYS A 181 -24.06 13.25 45.12
N ASP A 182 -22.78 13.26 45.49
CA ASP A 182 -21.77 12.27 45.09
C ASP A 182 -21.57 12.12 43.56
N CYS A 183 -22.06 13.08 42.76
CA CYS A 183 -21.83 13.12 41.31
C CYS A 183 -20.34 13.31 41.00
N ILE A 184 -19.79 12.47 40.12
CA ILE A 184 -18.38 12.50 39.72
C ILE A 184 -18.26 13.08 38.32
N VAL A 185 -17.43 14.12 38.21
CA VAL A 185 -17.11 14.79 36.95
C VAL A 185 -15.64 14.54 36.61
N GLU A 186 -15.35 14.20 35.36
CA GLU A 186 -14.01 13.88 34.88
C GLU A 186 -13.79 14.55 33.51
N ALA A 187 -12.58 15.07 33.29
CA ALA A 187 -12.21 15.59 31.98
C ALA A 187 -12.37 14.51 30.88
N PRO A 188 -12.96 14.83 29.72
CA PRO A 188 -13.12 13.88 28.63
C PRO A 188 -11.75 13.35 28.17
N ALA A 189 -11.71 12.06 27.81
CA ALA A 189 -10.49 11.49 27.25
C ALA A 189 -10.20 12.12 25.89
N PRO A 190 -8.97 12.60 25.63
CA PRO A 190 -8.63 13.15 24.32
C PRO A 190 -8.76 12.07 23.26
N SER A 191 -9.17 12.47 22.06
CA SER A 191 -9.27 11.57 20.92
C SER A 191 -7.89 11.01 20.57
N ARG A 192 -7.86 9.75 20.13
CA ARG A 192 -6.64 9.03 19.77
C ARG A 192 -6.91 8.25 18.49
N PRO A 193 -5.92 8.12 17.59
CA PRO A 193 -6.08 7.31 16.38
C PRO A 193 -6.46 5.87 16.71
N ILE A 194 -5.74 5.24 17.65
CA ILE A 194 -6.03 3.87 18.10
C ILE A 194 -6.51 3.94 19.56
N GLU A 195 -7.75 3.54 19.80
CA GLU A 195 -8.32 3.49 21.15
C GLU A 195 -7.51 2.58 22.06
N ARG A 196 -7.23 3.07 23.27
CA ARG A 196 -6.41 2.36 24.28
C ARG A 196 -5.02 1.96 23.77
N GLY A 197 -4.55 2.47 22.63
CA GLY A 197 -3.21 2.23 22.10
C GLY A 197 -2.14 2.97 22.91
N ILE A 198 -0.91 2.46 22.87
CA ILE A 198 0.25 3.14 23.44
C ILE A 198 0.92 4.09 22.43
N ALA A 199 0.65 3.97 21.13
CA ALA A 199 1.22 4.86 20.13
C ALA A 199 0.41 6.15 20.02
N GLY A 200 1.09 7.29 19.96
CA GLY A 200 0.50 8.54 19.51
C GLY A 200 0.63 8.71 17.99
N SER A 201 0.06 9.80 17.47
CA SER A 201 -0.11 10.03 16.03
C SER A 201 1.22 10.16 15.28
N GLY A 202 2.21 10.87 15.85
CA GLY A 202 3.52 11.04 15.22
C GLY A 202 4.29 9.73 15.08
N LEU A 203 4.17 8.84 16.07
CA LEU A 203 4.78 7.50 15.99
C LEU A 203 4.11 6.65 14.91
N LEU A 204 2.77 6.64 14.86
CA LEU A 204 2.01 5.90 13.84
C LEU A 204 2.36 6.40 12.44
N ALA A 205 2.42 7.72 12.25
CA ALA A 205 2.84 8.32 10.99
C ALA A 205 4.24 7.84 10.57
N ARG A 206 5.23 7.86 11.49
CA ARG A 206 6.59 7.39 11.20
C ARG A 206 6.61 5.93 10.73
N VAL A 207 5.84 5.06 11.40
CA VAL A 207 5.79 3.63 11.09
C VAL A 207 5.21 3.40 9.68
N LEU A 208 4.12 4.10 9.35
CA LEU A 208 3.47 4.02 8.04
C LEU A 208 4.37 4.58 6.93
N THR A 209 4.92 5.78 7.09
CA THR A 209 5.85 6.38 6.13
C THR A 209 7.08 5.50 5.94
N GLY A 210 7.61 4.94 7.03
CA GLY A 210 8.71 3.98 6.97
C GLY A 210 8.35 2.77 6.11
N LYS A 211 7.19 2.15 6.35
CA LYS A 211 6.76 0.93 5.64
C LYS A 211 6.47 1.19 4.17
N TYR A 212 5.71 2.23 3.86
CA TYR A 212 5.12 2.44 2.54
C TYR A 212 5.91 3.42 1.66
N CYS A 213 6.50 4.47 2.23
CA CYS A 213 7.24 5.48 1.47
C CYS A 213 8.75 5.19 1.42
N GLU A 214 9.32 4.70 2.52
CA GLU A 214 10.76 4.45 2.64
C GLU A 214 11.15 2.97 2.42
N HIS A 215 10.17 2.10 2.13
CA HIS A 215 10.36 0.65 1.96
C HIS A 215 11.11 -0.02 3.11
N LEU A 216 10.90 0.47 4.34
CA LEU A 216 11.54 -0.01 5.55
C LEU A 216 10.65 -1.10 6.20
N PRO A 217 11.01 -2.38 6.10
CA PRO A 217 10.18 -3.46 6.63
C PRO A 217 10.05 -3.38 8.16
N LEU A 218 8.91 -3.84 8.69
CA LEU A 218 8.57 -3.66 10.12
C LEU A 218 9.59 -4.29 11.09
N TYR A 219 10.25 -5.39 10.72
CA TYR A 219 11.29 -5.97 11.57
C TYR A 219 12.49 -5.01 11.71
N ARG A 220 12.88 -4.32 10.63
CA ARG A 220 13.98 -3.35 10.64
C ARG A 220 13.59 -2.09 11.42
N GLN A 221 12.33 -1.67 11.33
CA GLN A 221 11.82 -0.59 12.16
C GLN A 221 11.86 -0.94 13.65
N SER A 222 11.44 -2.16 14.01
CA SER A 222 11.51 -2.69 15.38
C SER A 222 12.95 -2.64 15.92
N GLU A 223 13.95 -3.06 15.13
CA GLU A 223 15.36 -2.95 15.51
C GLU A 223 15.83 -1.50 15.69
N ILE A 224 15.36 -0.57 14.84
CA ILE A 224 15.70 0.87 14.97
C ILE A 224 15.17 1.42 16.29
N PHE A 225 13.93 1.11 16.66
CA PHE A 225 13.37 1.53 17.96
C PHE A 225 14.08 0.85 19.14
N ALA A 226 14.49 -0.41 18.99
CA ALA A 226 15.24 -1.12 20.03
C ALA A 226 16.60 -0.43 20.31
N ARG A 227 17.28 0.07 19.28
CA ARG A 227 18.52 0.88 19.45
C ARG A 227 18.28 2.19 20.20
N GLN A 228 17.05 2.70 20.20
CA GLN A 228 16.63 3.87 20.95
C GLN A 228 16.09 3.52 22.35
N GLY A 229 16.24 2.26 22.79
CA GLY A 229 15.81 1.79 24.10
C GLY A 229 14.32 1.45 24.19
N ILE A 230 13.62 1.30 23.06
CA ILE A 230 12.20 0.96 23.01
C ILE A 230 11.97 -0.37 22.29
N GLU A 231 11.55 -1.37 23.05
CA GLU A 231 11.19 -2.67 22.51
C GLU A 231 9.76 -2.66 21.95
N LEU A 232 9.64 -2.49 20.63
CA LEU A 232 8.38 -2.64 19.92
C LEU A 232 8.43 -3.91 19.09
N SER A 233 7.55 -4.88 19.36
CA SER A 233 7.54 -6.13 18.59
C SER A 233 7.00 -5.90 17.18
N ARG A 234 7.45 -6.71 16.21
CA ARG A 234 6.93 -6.69 14.84
C ARG A 234 5.40 -6.88 14.79
N ALA A 235 4.85 -7.74 15.65
CA ALA A 235 3.42 -7.98 15.76
C ALA A 235 2.67 -6.72 16.19
N LEU A 236 3.20 -5.98 17.18
CA LEU A 236 2.62 -4.72 17.62
C LEU A 236 2.61 -3.68 16.49
N LEU A 237 3.72 -3.54 15.78
CA LEU A 237 3.81 -2.63 14.62
C LEU A 237 2.85 -3.03 13.50
N SER A 238 2.66 -4.33 13.25
CA SER A 238 1.69 -4.81 12.25
C SER A 238 0.27 -4.41 12.64
N ASN A 239 -0.13 -4.67 13.89
CA ASN A 239 -1.46 -4.32 14.39
C ASN A 239 -1.74 -2.80 14.29
N TRP A 240 -0.72 -1.97 14.51
CA TRP A 240 -0.86 -0.52 14.32
C TRP A 240 -1.07 -0.14 12.86
N VAL A 241 -0.32 -0.75 11.94
CA VAL A 241 -0.52 -0.51 10.51
C VAL A 241 -1.92 -0.92 10.08
N ASP A 242 -2.38 -2.10 10.51
CA ASP A 242 -3.70 -2.62 10.16
C ASP A 242 -4.81 -1.70 10.69
N ALA A 243 -4.71 -1.25 11.94
CA ALA A 243 -5.65 -0.30 12.54
C ALA A 243 -5.65 1.04 11.80
N CYS A 244 -4.48 1.58 11.44
CA CYS A 244 -4.41 2.81 10.66
C CYS A 244 -5.01 2.66 9.25
N CYS A 245 -4.79 1.52 8.59
CA CYS A 245 -5.41 1.23 7.29
C CYS A 245 -6.94 1.22 7.40
N GLN A 246 -7.51 0.60 8.44
CA GLN A 246 -8.96 0.59 8.68
C GLN A 246 -9.53 2.00 8.89
N LEU A 247 -8.82 2.87 9.63
CA LEU A 247 -9.24 4.27 9.83
C LEU A 247 -9.22 5.07 8.53
N MET A 248 -8.30 4.77 7.62
CA MET A 248 -8.16 5.44 6.33
C MET A 248 -9.11 4.89 5.25
N THR A 249 -9.76 3.75 5.46
CA THR A 249 -10.68 3.15 4.47
C THR A 249 -11.75 4.14 4.01
N LEU A 250 -12.37 4.87 4.94
CA LEU A 250 -13.41 5.86 4.62
C LEU A 250 -12.88 6.99 3.70
N LEU A 251 -11.62 7.39 3.88
CA LEU A 251 -10.98 8.38 3.02
C LEU A 251 -10.66 7.79 1.64
N ASN A 252 -10.24 6.52 1.60
CA ASN A 252 -9.96 5.84 0.34
C ASN A 252 -11.23 5.69 -0.51
N ASP A 253 -12.35 5.31 0.11
CA ASP A 253 -13.65 5.12 -0.56
C ASP A 253 -14.31 6.43 -1.02
N THR A 254 -13.85 7.58 -0.52
CA THR A 254 -14.35 8.89 -0.93
C THR A 254 -13.47 9.55 -2.00
N LEU A 255 -12.20 9.16 -2.08
CA LEU A 255 -11.25 9.67 -3.07
C LEU A 255 -11.23 8.85 -4.37
N TYR A 256 -11.67 7.59 -4.33
CA TYR A 256 -11.76 6.65 -5.46
C TYR A 256 -13.14 6.04 -5.58
#